data_AF-A0A7K6ZS90-F1
#
_entry.id   AF-A0A7K6ZS90-F1
#
_cell.length_a   1.000
_cell.length_b   1.000
_cell.length_c   1.000
_cell.angle_alpha   90.00
_cell.angle_beta   90.00
_cell.angle_gamma   90.00
#
_symmetry.space_group_name_H-M   'P 1'
#
loop_
_entity.id
_entity.type
_entity.pdbx_description
1 polymer ?
#
loop_
_entity_poly.entity_id
_entity_poly.type
_entity_poly.pdbx_seq_one_letter_code
_entity_poly.pdbx_strand_id
1 'polypeptide(L)'
;LLKWGLLLVPLGTFGLGTWQVQRRRWKLDLIAQLASRVTAEPVPLSLDPMELKDLEYRPVTVRGRFEHSKELYVLPRALVDPEREAREAGRLTSSPDVGANVVTPFYCTDLGVTILVNRGFVPKKKLKPETRQKGQVRG
;
A
#
# COMPACT_ATOMS: atom_id res chain seq x y z
N LEU A 1 -4.99 -27.24 -43.70
CA LEU A 1 -4.29 -26.36 -42.74
C LEU A 1 -5.23 -25.31 -42.12
N LEU A 2 -5.99 -24.53 -42.90
CA LEU A 2 -6.88 -23.46 -42.38
C LEU A 2 -8.04 -23.93 -41.48
N LYS A 3 -8.55 -25.16 -41.66
CA LYS A 3 -9.74 -25.68 -40.96
C LYS A 3 -9.58 -25.82 -39.44
N TRP A 4 -8.40 -26.22 -38.97
CA TRP A 4 -8.13 -26.40 -37.53
C TRP A 4 -7.71 -25.10 -36.83
N GLY A 5 -7.18 -24.13 -37.59
CA GLY A 5 -6.77 -22.83 -37.05
C GLY A 5 -7.95 -22.02 -36.49
N LEU A 6 -9.16 -22.19 -37.03
CA LEU A 6 -10.36 -21.51 -36.55
C LEU A 6 -10.79 -21.96 -35.13
N LEU A 7 -10.41 -23.18 -34.71
CA LEU A 7 -10.72 -23.71 -33.38
C LEU A 7 -9.75 -23.25 -32.29
N LEU A 8 -8.58 -22.70 -32.66
CA LEU A 8 -7.61 -22.18 -31.70
C LEU A 8 -8.12 -20.94 -30.98
N VAL A 9 -8.86 -20.08 -31.68
CA VAL A 9 -9.45 -18.86 -31.11
C VAL A 9 -10.45 -19.18 -29.99
N PRO A 10 -11.52 -19.98 -30.20
CA PRO A 10 -12.47 -20.30 -29.15
C PRO A 10 -11.84 -21.11 -28.00
N LEU A 11 -10.88 -22.01 -28.29
CA LEU A 11 -10.19 -22.76 -27.25
C LEU A 11 -9.32 -21.83 -26.38
N GLY A 12 -8.60 -20.91 -27.02
CA GLY A 12 -7.77 -19.91 -26.35
C GLY A 12 -8.60 -18.94 -25.51
N THR A 13 -9.69 -18.39 -26.07
CA THR A 13 -10.56 -17.46 -25.33
C THR A 13 -11.31 -18.15 -24.19
N PHE A 14 -11.68 -19.41 -24.33
CA PHE A 14 -12.27 -20.20 -23.24
C PHE A 14 -11.26 -20.46 -22.10
N GLY A 15 -10.02 -20.85 -22.44
CA GLY A 15 -8.94 -21.02 -21.47
C GLY A 15 -8.62 -19.73 -20.74
N LEU A 16 -8.46 -18.62 -21.48
CA LEU A 16 -8.23 -17.30 -20.91
C LEU A 16 -9.43 -16.82 -20.07
N GLY A 17 -10.66 -17.04 -20.52
CA GLY A 17 -11.87 -16.68 -19.77
C GLY A 17 -11.96 -17.42 -18.45
N THR A 18 -11.67 -18.73 -18.45
CA THR A 18 -11.61 -19.55 -17.23
C THR A 18 -10.55 -19.02 -16.26
N TRP A 19 -9.35 -18.71 -16.76
CA TRP A 19 -8.28 -18.14 -15.96
C TRP A 19 -8.64 -16.76 -15.39
N GLN A 20 -9.29 -15.88 -16.17
CA GLN A 20 -9.75 -14.58 -15.70
C GLN A 20 -10.73 -14.72 -14.52
N VAL A 21 -11.67 -15.68 -14.58
CA VAL A 21 -12.61 -15.96 -13.48
C VAL A 21 -11.88 -16.49 -12.24
N GLN A 22 -10.97 -17.45 -12.41
CA GLN A 22 -10.18 -17.98 -11.30
C GLN A 22 -9.30 -16.91 -10.66
N ARG A 23 -8.61 -16.11 -11.47
CA ARG A 23 -7.77 -14.98 -11.03
C ARG A 23 -8.60 -13.93 -10.28
N ARG A 24 -9.82 -13.64 -10.76
CA ARG A 24 -10.75 -12.73 -10.07
C ARG A 24 -11.12 -13.27 -8.69
N ARG A 25 -11.48 -14.55 -8.56
CA ARG A 25 -11.81 -15.16 -7.27
C ARG A 25 -10.64 -15.09 -6.29
N TRP A 26 -9.45 -15.51 -6.72
CA TRP A 26 -8.23 -15.40 -5.92
C TRP A 26 -7.95 -13.97 -5.45
N LYS A 27 -8.12 -12.98 -6.35
CA LYS A 27 -7.93 -11.57 -6.00
C LYS A 27 -8.95 -11.07 -4.98
N LEU A 28 -10.22 -11.47 -5.10
CA LEU A 28 -11.26 -11.11 -4.14
C LEU A 28 -10.97 -11.71 -2.76
N ASP A 29 -10.55 -12.98 -2.71
CA ASP A 29 -10.20 -13.65 -1.46
C ASP A 29 -9.00 -12.96 -0.77
N LEU A 30 -8.01 -12.54 -1.56
CA LEU A 30 -6.85 -11.80 -1.04
C LEU A 30 -7.27 -10.42 -0.47
N ILE A 31 -8.15 -9.70 -1.17
CA ILE A 31 -8.69 -8.42 -0.69
C ILE A 31 -9.46 -8.62 0.61
N ALA A 32 -10.30 -9.67 0.69
CA ALA A 32 -11.06 -9.98 1.89
C ALA A 32 -10.15 -10.29 3.09
N GLN A 33 -9.10 -11.10 2.88
CA GLN A 33 -8.10 -11.39 3.91
C GLN A 33 -7.40 -10.11 4.37
N LEU A 34 -6.94 -9.26 3.43
CA LEU A 34 -6.26 -8.02 3.77
C LEU A 34 -7.17 -7.05 4.53
N ALA A 35 -8.44 -6.91 4.09
CA ALA A 35 -9.42 -6.08 4.75
C ALA A 35 -9.67 -6.53 6.20
N SER A 36 -9.80 -7.83 6.44
CA SER A 36 -9.95 -8.38 7.80
C SER A 36 -8.74 -8.10 8.69
N ARG A 37 -7.52 -8.12 8.13
CA ARG A 37 -6.29 -7.84 8.89
C ARG A 37 -6.15 -6.36 9.25
N VAL A 38 -6.40 -5.46 8.31
CA VAL A 38 -6.27 -4.01 8.50
C VAL A 38 -7.32 -3.47 9.47
N THR A 39 -8.49 -4.11 9.54
CA THR A 39 -9.60 -3.72 10.43
C THR A 39 -9.61 -4.47 11.76
N ALA A 40 -8.67 -5.39 11.98
CA ALA A 40 -8.55 -6.11 13.24
C ALA A 40 -8.23 -5.16 14.41
N GLU A 41 -8.49 -5.60 15.63
CA GLU A 41 -8.10 -4.82 16.81
C GLU A 41 -6.58 -4.61 16.87
N PRO A 42 -6.12 -3.37 17.15
CA PRO A 42 -4.70 -3.09 17.31
C PRO A 42 -4.06 -3.92 18.42
N VAL A 43 -2.88 -4.47 18.16
CA VAL A 43 -2.10 -5.24 19.14
C VAL A 43 -0.80 -4.52 19.49
N PRO A 44 -0.18 -4.80 20.66
CA PRO A 44 1.16 -4.29 20.94
C PRO A 44 2.16 -4.81 19.91
N LEU A 45 3.15 -3.97 19.56
CA LEU A 45 4.23 -4.38 18.67
C LEU A 45 5.17 -5.36 19.39
N SER A 46 5.32 -6.56 18.82
CA SER A 46 6.35 -7.52 19.23
C SER A 46 7.66 -7.30 18.46
N LEU A 47 8.79 -7.68 19.06
CA LEU A 47 10.11 -7.66 18.44
C LEU A 47 10.60 -9.07 18.03
N ASP A 48 9.82 -10.12 18.33
CA ASP A 48 10.15 -11.47 17.91
C ASP A 48 10.01 -11.58 16.38
N PRO A 49 11.10 -11.90 15.63
CA PRO A 49 11.04 -12.07 14.18
C PRO A 49 10.00 -13.07 13.69
N MET A 50 9.64 -14.06 14.51
CA MET A 50 8.61 -15.04 14.15
C MET A 50 7.22 -14.41 14.17
N GLU A 51 6.92 -13.61 15.20
CA GLU A 51 5.64 -12.91 15.36
C GLU A 51 5.49 -11.73 14.40
N LEU A 52 6.61 -11.09 13.99
CA LEU A 52 6.59 -9.98 13.04
C LEU A 52 5.91 -10.33 11.71
N LYS A 53 6.03 -11.58 11.23
CA LYS A 53 5.38 -12.03 10.00
C LYS A 53 3.86 -12.01 10.11
N ASP A 54 3.34 -12.31 11.29
CA ASP A 54 1.90 -12.33 11.55
C ASP A 54 1.33 -10.92 11.77
N LEU A 55 2.20 -9.93 12.00
CA LEU A 55 1.82 -8.51 12.10
C LEU A 55 1.70 -7.83 10.74
N GLU A 56 2.02 -8.50 9.63
CA GLU A 56 1.86 -7.90 8.30
C GLU A 56 0.39 -7.51 8.04
N TYR A 57 0.20 -6.23 7.74
CA TYR A 57 -1.10 -5.57 7.55
C TYR A 57 -2.03 -5.58 8.78
N ARG A 58 -1.49 -5.84 9.98
CA ARG A 58 -2.22 -5.67 11.23
C ARG A 58 -1.93 -4.30 11.86
N PRO A 59 -2.94 -3.62 12.41
CA PRO A 59 -2.71 -2.42 13.18
C PRO A 59 -1.97 -2.77 14.47
N VAL A 60 -1.02 -1.90 14.83
CA VAL A 60 -0.26 -2.01 16.08
C VAL A 60 -0.31 -0.70 16.85
N THR A 61 -0.26 -0.79 18.18
CA THR A 61 -0.15 0.37 19.05
C THR A 61 1.26 0.44 19.64
N VAL A 62 1.86 1.63 19.54
CA VAL A 62 3.17 1.95 20.11
C VAL A 62 3.12 3.34 20.73
N ARG A 63 3.93 3.55 21.77
CA ARG A 63 4.13 4.85 22.39
C ARG A 63 5.56 5.31 22.15
N GLY A 64 5.74 6.60 21.87
CA GLY A 64 7.05 7.09 21.48
C GLY A 64 7.06 8.51 20.93
N ARG A 65 8.11 8.80 20.16
CA ARG A 65 8.28 10.11 19.50
C ARG A 65 8.86 9.97 18.10
N PHE A 66 8.42 10.82 17.19
CA PHE A 66 9.01 10.95 15.86
C PHE A 66 10.32 11.76 15.90
N GLU A 67 11.34 11.25 15.21
CA GLU A 67 12.58 11.96 14.95
C GLU A 67 12.51 12.70 13.59
N HIS A 68 11.77 13.82 13.54
CA HIS A 68 11.56 14.58 12.30
C HIS A 68 12.85 15.09 11.64
N SER A 69 13.93 15.25 12.40
CA SER A 69 15.25 15.62 11.85
C SER A 69 15.85 14.55 10.94
N LYS A 70 15.38 13.31 11.03
CA LYS A 70 15.82 12.14 10.26
C LYS A 70 14.75 11.64 9.28
N GLU A 71 13.82 12.51 8.90
CA GLU A 71 12.79 12.17 7.92
C GLU A 71 13.40 11.85 6.54
N LEU A 72 12.89 10.80 5.90
CA LEU A 72 13.27 10.31 4.59
C LEU A 72 12.10 10.46 3.61
N TYR A 73 12.41 10.79 2.37
CA TYR A 73 11.42 10.89 1.29
C TYR A 73 11.65 9.74 0.30
N VAL A 74 10.60 8.97 0.03
CA VAL A 74 10.59 7.95 -1.02
C VAL A 74 9.90 8.57 -2.24
N LEU A 75 10.65 8.77 -3.32
CA LEU A 75 10.18 9.40 -4.56
C LEU A 75 10.75 8.71 -5.81
N PRO A 76 10.07 8.80 -6.97
CA PRO A 76 8.72 9.37 -7.15
C PRO A 76 7.64 8.40 -6.67
N ARG A 77 6.56 8.93 -6.09
CA ARG A 77 5.35 8.16 -5.76
C ARG A 77 4.14 8.84 -6.40
N ALA A 78 3.22 8.03 -6.92
CA ALA A 78 1.90 8.50 -7.31
C ALA A 78 0.98 8.50 -6.09
N LEU A 79 0.06 9.46 -6.02
CA LEU A 79 -1.06 9.40 -5.09
C LEU A 79 -1.93 8.17 -5.42
N VAL A 80 -2.20 7.34 -4.41
CA VAL A 80 -3.16 6.23 -4.50
C VAL A 80 -4.52 6.77 -4.06
N ASP A 81 -5.46 6.80 -4.99
CA ASP A 81 -6.83 7.28 -4.76
C ASP A 81 -7.79 6.33 -5.50
N PRO A 82 -8.46 5.41 -4.77
CA PRO A 82 -9.32 4.42 -5.38
C PRO A 82 -10.46 5.00 -6.22
N GLU A 83 -11.04 6.14 -5.80
CA GLU A 83 -12.17 6.76 -6.51
C GLU A 83 -11.69 7.37 -7.83
N ARG A 84 -10.55 8.06 -7.79
CA ARG A 84 -9.92 8.61 -9.00
C ARG A 84 -9.46 7.51 -9.94
N GLU A 85 -8.79 6.49 -9.42
CA GLU A 85 -8.30 5.34 -10.20
C GLU A 85 -9.47 4.61 -10.89
N ALA A 86 -10.59 4.41 -10.20
CA ALA A 86 -11.79 3.82 -10.80
C ALA A 86 -12.38 4.69 -11.92
N ARG A 87 -12.42 6.01 -11.75
CA ARG A 87 -12.92 6.96 -12.77
C ARG A 87 -12.00 7.08 -13.98
N GLU A 88 -10.70 6.92 -13.79
CA GLU A 88 -9.69 7.01 -14.84
C GLU A 88 -9.34 5.65 -15.46
N ALA A 89 -9.87 4.54 -14.92
CA ALA A 89 -9.66 3.20 -15.44
C ALA A 89 -10.05 3.09 -16.92
N GLY A 90 -9.15 2.57 -17.74
CA GLY A 90 -9.36 2.40 -19.18
C GLY A 90 -9.09 3.64 -20.03
N ARG A 91 -8.66 4.76 -19.44
CA ARG A 91 -8.18 5.92 -20.21
C ARG A 91 -6.79 5.66 -20.80
N LEU A 92 -6.57 6.13 -22.02
CA LEU A 92 -5.28 6.06 -22.71
C LEU A 92 -4.23 7.01 -22.12
N THR A 93 -4.67 8.06 -21.41
CA THR A 93 -3.80 9.03 -20.74
C THR A 93 -4.20 9.16 -19.27
N SER A 94 -3.20 9.13 -18.40
CA SER A 94 -3.34 9.48 -16.98
C SER A 94 -2.18 10.39 -16.58
N SER A 95 -2.49 11.38 -15.75
CA SER A 95 -1.49 12.29 -15.17
C SER A 95 -1.61 12.21 -13.65
N PRO A 96 -1.09 11.15 -13.02
CA PRO A 96 -1.18 10.99 -11.58
C PRO A 96 -0.41 12.11 -10.88
N ASP A 97 -0.91 12.56 -9.74
CA ASP A 97 -0.18 13.52 -8.92
C ASP A 97 1.07 12.86 -8.37
N VAL A 98 2.24 13.36 -8.79
CA VAL A 98 3.54 12.85 -8.35
C VAL A 98 3.98 13.60 -7.09
N GLY A 99 4.39 12.82 -6.09
CA GLY A 99 4.90 13.30 -4.82
C GLY A 99 5.87 12.31 -4.21
N ALA A 100 5.89 12.27 -2.88
CA ALA A 100 6.71 11.34 -2.12
C ALA A 100 5.92 10.72 -0.97
N ASN A 101 6.32 9.51 -0.57
CA ASN A 101 5.94 9.02 0.74
C ASN A 101 6.95 9.53 1.77
N VAL A 102 6.44 10.04 2.88
CA VAL A 102 7.23 10.50 4.01
C VAL A 102 7.45 9.32 4.96
N VAL A 103 8.70 8.93 5.17
CA VAL A 103 9.08 7.92 6.15
C VAL A 103 9.85 8.59 7.27
N THR A 104 9.38 8.44 8.51
CA THR A 104 10.01 9.09 9.67
C THR A 104 10.35 8.04 10.72
N PRO A 105 11.60 8.02 11.21
CA PRO A 105 11.96 7.19 12.36
C PRO A 105 11.12 7.56 13.58
N PHE A 106 10.61 6.55 14.27
CA PHE A 106 9.82 6.68 15.49
C PHE A 106 10.49 5.86 16.59
N TYR A 107 10.91 6.54 17.65
CA TYR A 107 11.51 5.90 18.82
C TYR A 107 10.40 5.43 19.76
N CYS A 108 10.26 4.11 19.90
CA CYS A 108 9.29 3.47 20.79
C CYS A 108 9.83 3.48 22.22
N THR A 109 9.20 4.25 23.12
CA THR A 109 9.67 4.39 24.52
C THR A 109 9.60 3.08 25.29
N ASP A 110 8.56 2.29 25.05
CA ASP A 110 8.27 1.10 25.85
C ASP A 110 9.13 -0.09 25.40
N LEU A 111 9.56 -0.10 24.12
CA LEU A 111 10.35 -1.17 23.52
C LEU A 111 11.84 -0.84 23.39
N GLY A 112 12.22 0.44 23.53
CA GLY A 112 13.60 0.91 23.42
C GLY A 112 14.18 0.84 22.00
N VAL A 113 13.35 0.60 20.98
CA VAL A 113 13.77 0.48 19.58
C VAL A 113 13.24 1.63 18.71
N THR A 114 13.89 1.86 17.58
CA THR A 114 13.41 2.79 16.55
C THR A 114 12.81 2.03 15.38
N ILE A 115 11.57 2.33 15.02
CA ILE A 115 10.89 1.78 13.85
C ILE A 115 10.77 2.85 12.75
N LEU A 116 10.62 2.42 11.50
CA LEU A 116 10.34 3.32 10.38
C LEU A 116 8.83 3.37 10.13
N VAL A 117 8.25 4.56 10.24
CA VAL A 117 6.81 4.76 10.01
C VAL A 117 6.62 5.52 8.71
N ASN A 118 5.93 4.91 7.75
CA ASN A 118 5.44 5.60 6.57
C ASN A 118 4.20 6.43 6.95
N ARG A 119 4.36 7.76 6.98
CA ARG A 119 3.30 8.72 7.34
C ARG A 119 2.40 9.11 6.17
N GLY A 120 2.61 8.50 5.01
CA GLY A 120 1.77 8.67 3.83
C GLY A 120 2.33 9.64 2.80
N PHE A 121 1.47 9.93 1.81
CA PHE A 121 1.82 10.68 0.62
C PHE A 121 1.80 12.19 0.85
N VAL A 122 2.77 12.88 0.26
CA VAL A 122 2.84 14.34 0.21
C VAL A 122 3.10 14.78 -1.24
N PRO A 123 2.28 15.71 -1.80
CA PRO A 123 2.52 16.26 -3.13
C PRO A 123 3.89 16.95 -3.21
N LYS A 124 4.53 16.95 -4.38
CA LYS A 124 5.86 17.57 -4.59
C LYS A 124 5.95 19.02 -4.08
N LYS A 125 4.87 19.80 -4.22
CA LYS A 125 4.79 21.20 -3.75
C LYS A 125 4.83 21.35 -2.22
N LYS A 126 4.55 20.28 -1.46
CA LYS A 126 4.44 20.27 0.01
C LYS A 126 5.53 19.43 0.69
N LEU A 127 6.60 19.06 -0.02
CA LEU A 127 7.69 18.24 0.51
C LEU A 127 8.33 18.85 1.77
N LYS A 128 8.58 20.17 1.75
CA LYS A 128 9.22 20.88 2.86
C LYS A 128 8.37 20.76 4.14
N PRO A 129 8.96 20.35 5.30
CA PRO A 129 8.22 20.18 6.56
C PRO A 129 7.37 21.39 6.96
N GLU A 130 7.90 22.60 6.75
CA GLU A 130 7.26 23.89 7.03
C GLU A 130 5.92 24.08 6.31
N THR A 131 5.78 23.48 5.12
CA THR A 131 4.56 23.58 4.29
C THR A 131 3.47 22.59 4.69
N ARG A 132 3.71 21.76 5.71
CA ARG A 132 2.80 20.69 6.18
C ARG A 132 2.81 20.54 7.71
N GLN A 133 2.61 21.64 8.44
CA GLN A 133 2.62 21.66 9.92
C GLN A 133 1.67 20.63 10.56
N LYS A 134 0.49 20.38 9.97
CA LYS A 134 -0.45 19.34 10.44
C LYS A 134 0.15 17.93 10.49
N GLY A 135 1.13 17.67 9.62
CA GLY A 135 1.86 16.40 9.60
C GLY A 135 3.03 16.34 10.59
N GLN A 136 3.45 17.45 11.21
CA GLN A 136 4.60 17.50 12.12
C GLN A 136 4.24 17.18 13.58
N VAL A 137 3.45 16.13 13.79
CA VAL A 137 3.06 15.66 15.13
C VAL A 137 4.25 15.06 15.87
N ARG A 138 4.36 15.24 17.20
CA ARG A 138 5.51 14.74 17.97
C ARG A 138 5.44 13.24 18.25
N GLY A 139 4.23 12.70 18.37
CA GLY A 139 3.91 11.31 18.70
C GLY A 139 2.43 11.22 19.00
#